data_AF-A0A5S9M993-F1
#
_entry.id   AF-A0A5S9M993-F1
#
_cell.length_a   1.000
_cell.length_b   1.000
_cell.length_c   1.000
_cell.angle_alpha   90.00
_cell.angle_beta   90.00
_cell.angle_gamma   90.00
#
_symmetry.space_group_name_H-M   'P 1'
#
loop_
_entity.id
_entity.type
_entity.pdbx_description
1 polymer ?
#
loop_
_entity_poly.entity_id
_entity_poly.type
_entity_poly.pdbx_seq_one_letter_code
_entity_poly.pdbx_strand_id
1 'polypeptide(L)'
;MTHMGDHQQLLFKLAHRLGHTPITYRTSSKVLTNGEETFSHIFEEIKKATHHIHLEYYILRHDDLGQELKDILIEKKAKKWRDCPLFFI
;
A
#
# COMPACT_ATOMS: atom_id res chain seq x y z
N MET A 1 24.07 9.99 10.93
CA MET A 1 24.45 8.66 11.44
C MET A 1 25.00 8.84 12.84
N THR A 2 24.11 9.01 13.82
CA THR A 2 24.46 9.12 15.24
C THR A 2 24.48 7.72 15.83
N HIS A 3 25.69 7.25 16.17
CA HIS A 3 26.07 6.07 16.95
C HIS A 3 24.94 5.07 17.33
N MET A 4 24.66 4.09 16.47
CA MET A 4 23.90 2.89 16.87
C MET A 4 24.82 2.02 17.76
N GLY A 5 24.39 1.68 18.97
CA GLY A 5 25.15 0.80 19.86
C GLY A 5 25.34 -0.60 19.28
N ASP A 6 26.38 -1.31 19.70
CA ASP A 6 26.77 -2.62 19.13
C ASP A 6 25.60 -3.62 19.06
N HIS A 7 24.75 -3.64 20.09
CA HIS A 7 23.56 -4.49 20.11
C HIS A 7 22.53 -4.12 19.02
N GLN A 8 22.32 -2.83 18.78
CA GLN A 8 21.39 -2.35 17.74
C GLN A 8 21.89 -2.70 16.33
N GLN A 9 23.21 -2.70 16.12
CA GLN A 9 23.81 -3.13 14.85
C GLN A 9 23.61 -4.62 14.59
N LEU A 10 23.71 -5.46 15.63
CA LEU A 10 23.45 -6.90 15.53
C LEU A 10 21.98 -7.18 15.22
N LEU A 11 21.05 -6.48 15.90
CA LEU A 11 19.61 -6.60 15.63
C LEU A 11 19.27 -6.14 14.21
N PHE A 12 19.85 -5.04 13.74
CA PHE A 12 19.64 -4.55 12.37
C PHE A 12 20.14 -5.57 11.32
N LYS A 13 21.34 -6.14 11.52
CA LYS A 13 21.90 -7.19 10.64
C LYS A 13 21.04 -8.46 10.65
N LEU A 14 20.49 -8.83 11.81
CA LEU A 14 19.58 -9.97 11.91
C LEU A 14 18.28 -9.70 11.15
N ALA A 15 17.63 -8.56 11.42
CA ALA A 15 16.39 -8.17 10.77
C ALA A 15 16.54 -8.10 9.24
N HIS A 16 17.65 -7.55 8.75
CA HIS A 16 17.93 -7.51 7.31
C HIS A 16 18.12 -8.91 6.69
N ARG A 17 18.79 -9.83 7.40
CA ARG A 17 18.97 -11.21 6.92
C ARG A 17 17.67 -12.01 6.90
N LEU A 18 16.78 -11.79 7.87
CA LEU A 18 15.51 -12.52 7.98
C LEU A 18 14.42 -11.93 7.08
N GLY A 19 14.38 -10.61 6.91
CA GLY A 19 13.27 -9.92 6.26
C GLY A 19 13.26 -10.00 4.73
N HIS A 20 14.27 -10.60 4.11
CA HIS A 20 14.48 -10.71 2.64
C HIS A 20 14.32 -9.39 1.85
N THR A 21 14.25 -8.26 2.54
CA THR A 21 14.00 -6.91 2.00
C THR A 21 14.92 -5.91 2.70
N PRO A 22 15.39 -4.87 2.00
CA PRO A 22 16.24 -3.85 2.60
C PRO A 22 15.45 -2.98 3.58
N ILE A 23 16.06 -2.66 4.72
CA ILE A 23 15.46 -1.70 5.67
C ILE A 23 15.61 -0.30 5.09
N THR A 24 14.47 0.37 4.86
CA THR A 24 14.40 1.74 4.34
C THR A 24 14.04 2.72 5.44
N TYR A 25 14.68 3.88 5.42
CA TYR A 25 14.46 4.98 6.36
C TYR A 25 13.59 6.09 5.79
N ARG A 26 13.16 5.97 4.53
CA ARG A 26 12.31 6.95 3.83
C ARG A 26 10.89 6.41 3.67
N THR A 27 10.34 5.91 4.76
CA THR A 27 8.94 5.48 4.83
C THR A 27 8.19 6.35 5.80
N SER A 28 6.90 6.54 5.53
CA SER A 28 5.95 7.09 6.46
C SER A 28 4.85 6.07 6.64
N SER A 29 4.36 5.90 7.86
CA SER A 29 3.27 4.99 8.16
C SER A 29 2.22 5.72 8.98
N LYS A 30 0.96 5.45 8.67
CA LYS A 30 -0.20 5.95 9.41
C LYS A 30 -0.95 4.75 9.95
N VAL A 31 -1.23 4.75 11.25
CA VAL A 31 -2.08 3.74 11.89
C VAL A 31 -3.53 4.19 11.74
N LEU A 32 -4.35 3.34 11.14
CA LEU A 32 -5.79 3.53 11.00
C LEU A 32 -6.48 2.55 11.95
N THR A 33 -7.49 3.03 12.68
CA THR A 33 -8.03 2.29 13.84
C THR A 33 -9.38 1.64 13.58
N ASN A 34 -10.03 1.98 12.46
CA ASN A 34 -11.34 1.46 12.11
C ASN A 34 -11.49 1.28 10.59
N GLY A 35 -12.52 0.52 10.20
CA GLY A 35 -12.76 0.18 8.79
C GLY A 35 -13.13 1.38 7.93
N GLU A 36 -13.95 2.30 8.43
CA GLU A 36 -14.40 3.48 7.70
C GLU A 36 -13.21 4.37 7.30
N GLU A 37 -12.37 4.73 8.28
CA GLU A 37 -11.14 5.51 8.01
C GLU A 37 -10.21 4.76 7.05
N THR A 38 -10.12 3.44 7.18
CA THR A 38 -9.27 2.60 6.32
C THR A 38 -9.73 2.64 4.86
N PHE A 39 -11.00 2.38 4.59
CA PHE A 39 -11.53 2.36 3.23
C PHE A 39 -11.54 3.76 2.60
N SER A 40 -11.93 4.79 3.34
CA SER A 40 -11.85 6.17 2.85
C SER A 40 -10.42 6.54 2.46
N HIS A 41 -9.43 6.19 3.29
CA HIS A 41 -8.03 6.48 2.99
C HIS A 41 -7.50 5.67 1.80
N ILE A 42 -7.90 4.39 1.66
CA ILE A 42 -7.55 3.56 0.50
C ILE A 42 -8.09 4.20 -0.79
N PHE A 43 -9.35 4.59 -0.80
CA PHE A 43 -9.99 5.20 -1.97
C PHE A 43 -9.35 6.53 -2.36
N GLU A 44 -8.96 7.34 -1.39
CA GLU A 44 -8.19 8.57 -1.64
C GLU A 44 -6.80 8.28 -2.24
N GLU A 45 -6.08 7.28 -1.75
CA GLU A 45 -4.75 6.95 -2.27
C GLU A 45 -4.81 6.32 -3.68
N ILE A 46 -5.80 5.46 -3.94
CA ILE A 46 -6.14 4.99 -5.29
C ILE A 46 -6.42 6.19 -6.20
N LYS A 47 -7.12 7.22 -5.69
CA LYS A 47 -7.39 8.44 -6.45
C LYS A 47 -6.13 9.26 -6.75
N LYS A 48 -5.08 9.15 -5.95
CA LYS A 48 -3.80 9.88 -6.15
C LYS A 48 -2.79 9.10 -7.00
N ALA A 49 -2.94 7.78 -7.11
CA ALA A 49 -2.01 6.90 -7.81
C ALA A 49 -1.79 7.31 -9.29
N THR A 50 -0.53 7.28 -9.73
CA THR A 50 -0.11 7.74 -11.08
C THR A 50 0.55 6.68 -11.95
N HIS A 51 1.09 5.59 -11.39
CA HIS A 51 1.84 4.59 -12.16
C HIS A 51 1.43 3.12 -11.98
N HIS A 52 1.22 2.61 -10.77
CA HIS A 52 0.60 1.28 -10.54
C HIS A 52 -0.27 1.28 -9.27
N ILE A 53 -1.22 0.35 -9.19
CA ILE A 53 -2.00 0.05 -7.99
C ILE A 53 -1.90 -1.46 -7.78
N HIS A 54 -1.31 -1.86 -6.66
CA HIS A 54 -1.30 -3.25 -6.20
C HIS A 54 -2.33 -3.37 -5.08
N LEU A 55 -3.29 -4.25 -5.29
CA LEU A 55 -4.40 -4.45 -4.38
C LEU A 55 -4.61 -5.94 -4.15
N GLU A 56 -4.31 -6.39 -2.95
CA GLU A 56 -4.44 -7.78 -2.53
C GLU A 56 -5.49 -7.84 -1.42
N TYR A 57 -6.59 -8.56 -1.69
CA TYR A 57 -7.68 -8.73 -0.73
C TYR A 57 -8.22 -10.15 -0.79
N TYR A 58 -8.60 -10.66 0.38
CA TYR A 58 -9.17 -12.00 0.50
C TYR A 58 -10.57 -12.11 -0.14
N ILE A 59 -11.42 -11.09 0.02
CA ILE A 59 -12.80 -11.08 -0.46
C ILE A 59 -13.12 -9.74 -1.12
N LEU A 60 -13.61 -9.79 -2.36
CA LEU A 60 -14.24 -8.67 -3.06
C LEU A 60 -15.70 -9.04 -3.36
N ARG A 61 -16.65 -8.21 -2.90
CA ARG A 61 -18.09 -8.44 -3.09
C ARG A 61 -18.74 -7.35 -3.90
N HIS A 62 -19.90 -7.65 -4.47
CA HIS A 62 -20.76 -6.68 -5.13
C HIS A 62 -21.67 -5.96 -4.11
N ASP A 63 -21.09 -5.38 -3.07
CA ASP A 63 -21.75 -4.50 -2.11
C ASP A 63 -21.36 -3.04 -2.37
N ASP A 64 -21.86 -2.10 -1.55
CA ASP A 64 -21.64 -0.67 -1.76
C ASP A 64 -20.15 -0.31 -1.83
N LEU A 65 -19.32 -0.89 -0.95
CA LEU A 65 -17.86 -0.69 -0.95
C LEU A 65 -17.20 -1.25 -2.21
N GLY A 66 -17.60 -2.45 -2.64
CA GLY A 66 -17.06 -3.04 -3.86
C GLY A 66 -17.49 -2.31 -5.13
N GLN A 67 -18.71 -1.76 -5.16
CA GLN A 67 -19.17 -0.90 -6.25
C GLN A 67 -18.38 0.40 -6.29
N GLU A 68 -18.18 1.06 -5.14
CA GLU A 68 -17.39 2.29 -5.07
C GLU A 68 -15.95 2.05 -5.54
N LEU A 69 -15.30 1.00 -5.05
CA LEU A 69 -13.95 0.63 -5.49
C LEU A 69 -13.89 0.42 -7.01
N LYS A 70 -14.86 -0.32 -7.57
CA LYS A 70 -14.96 -0.58 -9.00
C LYS A 70 -15.09 0.73 -9.79
N ASP A 71 -15.97 1.63 -9.37
CA ASP A 71 -16.21 2.89 -10.07
C ASP A 71 -14.98 3.80 -10.04
N ILE A 72 -14.28 3.87 -8.91
CA ILE A 72 -13.01 4.61 -8.77
C ILE A 72 -11.94 4.04 -9.72
N LEU A 73 -11.80 2.72 -9.79
CA LEU A 73 -10.82 2.07 -10.66
C LEU A 73 -11.13 2.31 -12.15
N ILE A 74 -12.41 2.27 -12.54
CA ILE A 74 -12.87 2.60 -13.90
C ILE A 74 -12.52 4.06 -14.23
N GLU A 75 -12.83 4.99 -13.33
CA GLU A 75 -12.52 6.42 -13.51
C GLU A 75 -11.01 6.65 -13.70
N LYS A 76 -10.17 5.94 -12.93
CA LYS A 76 -8.71 6.06 -13.04
C LYS A 76 -8.14 5.50 -14.33
N LYS A 77 -8.64 4.36 -14.76
CA LYS A 77 -8.27 3.78 -16.06
C LYS A 77 -8.57 4.76 -17.20
N ALA A 78 -9.75 5.39 -17.17
CA ALA A 78 -10.18 6.32 -18.21
C ALA A 78 -9.34 7.61 -18.28
N LYS A 79 -8.84 8.13 -17.15
CA LYS A 79 -8.20 9.46 -17.10
C LYS A 79 -6.72 9.50 -17.50
N LYS A 80 -5.93 8.44 -17.27
CA LYS A 80 -4.45 8.52 -17.46
C LYS A 80 -3.73 7.22 -17.82
N TRP A 81 -4.44 6.10 -17.91
CA TRP A 81 -3.85 4.78 -17.71
C TRP A 81 -4.27 3.78 -18.80
N ARG A 82 -3.91 4.07 -20.05
CA ARG A 82 -4.15 3.13 -21.16
C ARG A 82 -3.24 1.90 -21.13
N ASP A 83 -2.08 1.97 -20.48
CA ASP A 83 -1.01 0.95 -20.59
C ASP A 83 -0.61 0.26 -19.28
N CYS A 84 -1.30 0.48 -18.14
CA CYS A 84 -0.94 -0.22 -16.91
C CYS A 84 -1.89 -1.39 -16.60
N PRO A 85 -1.37 -2.61 -16.42
CA PRO A 85 -2.16 -3.74 -15.96
C PRO A 85 -2.63 -3.53 -14.51
N LEU A 86 -3.94 -3.67 -14.27
CA LEU A 86 -4.43 -3.93 -12.92
C LEU A 86 -4.00 -5.35 -12.55
N PHE A 87 -3.08 -5.45 -11.60
CA PHE A 87 -2.76 -6.72 -10.96
C PHE A 87 -3.56 -6.81 -9.67
N PHE A 88 -4.65 -7.56 -9.73
CA PHE A 88 -5.21 -8.21 -8.54
C PHE A 88 -4.32 -9.41 -8.26
N ILE A 89 -3.66 -9.42 -7.11
CA ILE A 89 -2.90 -10.57 -6.60
C ILE A 89 -3.84 -11.36 -5.69
#